data_AF-D9PH59-F1
#
_entry.id   AF-D9PH59-F1
#
_cell.length_a   1.000
_cell.length_b   1.000
_cell.length_c   1.000
_cell.angle_alpha   90.00
_cell.angle_beta   90.00
_cell.angle_gamma   90.00
#
_symmetry.space_group_name_H-M   'P 1'
#
loop_
_entity.id
_entity.type
_entity.pdbx_description
1 polymer ?
#
loop_
_entity_poly.entity_id
_entity_poly.type
_entity_poly.pdbx_seq_one_letter_code
_entity_poly.pdbx_strand_id
1 'polypeptide(L)'
;MIINDPTNEILNLESDPIRSFPRTTRAKPFYMVYSSIGQTPVKIHWDFETAITESSRLAKINPGRQFFVLQAVTITEAQITPVKTERLID
;
A
#
# COMPACT_ATOMS: atom_id res chain seq x y z
N MET A 1 40.99 20.28 4.39
CA MET A 1 40.33 19.06 3.87
C MET A 1 39.39 18.59 4.95
N ILE A 2 38.12 19.00 4.85
CA ILE A 2 37.07 18.65 5.79
C ILE A 2 36.22 17.60 5.08
N ILE A 3 36.10 16.42 5.67
CA ILE A 3 35.24 15.34 5.19
C ILE A 3 33.83 15.72 5.67
N ASN A 4 32.96 16.14 4.74
CA ASN A 4 31.57 16.43 5.07
C ASN A 4 30.82 15.09 5.24
N ASP A 5 30.45 14.80 6.48
CA ASP A 5 29.52 13.74 6.87
C ASP A 5 28.08 14.15 6.47
N PRO A 6 27.34 13.35 5.67
CA PRO A 6 26.03 13.75 5.15
C PRO A 6 24.86 13.56 6.13
N THR A 7 25.11 13.31 7.42
CA THR A 7 24.06 12.83 8.34
C THR A 7 23.31 13.93 9.11
N ASN A 8 23.37 15.21 8.72
CA ASN A 8 22.74 16.31 9.48
C ASN A 8 21.98 17.35 8.64
N GLU A 9 21.10 16.91 7.73
CA GLU A 9 20.09 17.79 7.11
C GLU A 9 18.67 17.36 7.50
N ILE A 10 18.30 17.55 8.77
CA ILE A 10 16.88 17.58 9.18
C ILE A 10 16.68 18.74 10.17
N LEU A 11 16.81 19.98 9.72
CA LEU A 11 16.23 21.14 10.43
C LEU A 11 15.90 22.23 9.42
N ASN A 12 14.69 22.16 8.84
CA ASN A 12 13.91 23.33 8.39
C ASN A 12 12.48 22.86 8.11
N LEU A 13 11.69 22.82 9.18
CA LEU A 13 10.25 22.59 9.16
C LEU A 13 9.60 23.72 9.96
N GLU A 14 9.69 24.94 9.43
CA GLU A 14 8.83 26.03 9.86
C GLU A 14 7.95 26.50 8.67
N SER A 15 6.65 26.56 8.98
CA SER A 15 5.68 27.56 8.51
C SER A 15 5.24 27.59 7.04
N ASP A 16 4.53 26.54 6.59
CA ASP A 16 3.53 26.67 5.52
C ASP A 16 2.15 26.13 5.96
N PRO A 17 1.04 26.88 5.77
CA PRO A 17 -0.29 26.44 6.17
C PRO A 17 -0.89 25.48 5.13
N ILE A 18 -1.10 24.24 5.55
CA ILE A 18 -2.07 23.28 4.97
C ILE A 18 -1.90 22.99 3.47
N ARG A 19 -0.76 22.40 3.09
CA ARG A 19 -0.77 21.33 2.08
C ARG A 19 -0.18 20.08 2.71
N SER A 20 -1.02 19.35 3.44
CA SER A 20 -0.69 18.01 3.92
C SER A 20 -0.60 17.08 2.71
N PHE A 21 0.53 17.11 2.01
CA PHE A 21 0.87 16.04 1.07
C PHE A 21 0.76 14.72 1.82
N PRO A 22 0.14 13.68 1.22
CA PRO A 22 0.03 12.42 1.91
C PRO A 22 1.44 11.95 2.22
N ARG A 23 1.70 11.62 3.50
CA ARG A 23 2.99 11.10 3.94
C ARG A 23 3.26 9.82 3.17
N THR A 24 4.05 9.94 2.11
CA THR A 24 4.47 8.80 1.31
C THR A 24 5.67 8.22 2.02
N THR A 25 5.49 7.08 2.66
CA THR A 25 6.61 6.35 3.28
C THR A 25 7.03 5.24 2.33
N ARG A 26 8.34 5.06 2.17
CA ARG A 26 8.88 3.90 1.46
C ARG A 26 8.61 2.67 2.33
N ALA A 27 7.48 2.01 2.06
CA ALA A 27 7.11 0.79 2.76
C ALA A 27 8.01 -0.37 2.32
N LYS A 28 8.17 -1.37 3.20
CA LYS A 28 8.67 -2.68 2.76
C LYS A 28 7.74 -3.20 1.67
N PRO A 29 8.26 -3.71 0.54
CA PRO A 29 7.42 -4.23 -0.52
C PRO A 29 6.56 -5.37 0.02
N PHE A 30 5.32 -5.42 -0.44
CA PHE A 30 4.43 -6.54 -0.18
C PHE A 30 3.72 -6.94 -1.47
N TYR A 31 3.21 -8.15 -1.49
CA TYR A 31 2.61 -8.75 -2.66
C TYR A 31 1.15 -9.04 -2.41
N MET A 32 0.32 -8.87 -3.44
CA MET A 32 -1.10 -9.18 -3.43
C MET A 32 -1.42 -10.08 -4.61
N VAL A 33 -2.28 -11.08 -4.39
CA VAL A 33 -2.78 -11.91 -5.48
C VAL A 33 -4.07 -11.31 -6.01
N TYR A 34 -4.06 -10.90 -7.26
CA TYR A 34 -5.17 -10.23 -7.94
C TYR A 34 -5.85 -11.14 -8.97
N SER A 35 -7.18 -11.05 -9.08
CA SER A 35 -7.93 -11.63 -10.20
C SER A 35 -8.88 -10.58 -10.74
N SER A 36 -9.03 -10.50 -12.07
CA SER A 36 -9.95 -9.57 -12.74
C SER A 36 -11.42 -9.99 -12.62
N ILE A 37 -11.70 -11.19 -12.12
CA ILE A 37 -13.06 -11.75 -12.02
C ILE A 37 -13.33 -12.24 -10.59
N GLY A 38 -14.18 -11.50 -9.87
CA GLY A 38 -14.68 -11.85 -8.53
C GLY A 38 -14.11 -11.00 -7.40
N GLN A 39 -14.43 -11.37 -6.16
CA GLN A 39 -13.80 -10.77 -4.98
C GLN A 39 -12.38 -11.29 -4.84
N THR A 40 -11.41 -10.38 -4.96
CA THR A 40 -10.00 -10.68 -4.82
C THR A 40 -9.67 -11.00 -3.35
N PRO A 41 -8.87 -12.05 -3.05
CA PRO A 41 -8.39 -12.25 -1.69
C PRO A 41 -7.55 -11.05 -1.25
N VAL A 42 -7.98 -10.36 -0.20
CA VAL A 42 -7.27 -9.22 0.40
C VAL A 42 -6.14 -9.74 1.32
N LYS A 43 -5.43 -10.80 0.89
CA LYS A 43 -4.33 -11.35 1.67
C LYS A 43 -3.03 -10.73 1.17
N ILE A 44 -2.36 -10.05 2.10
CA ILE A 44 -1.03 -9.50 1.89
C ILE A 44 0.00 -10.61 2.11
N HIS A 45 0.98 -10.69 1.22
CA HIS A 45 2.14 -11.58 1.30
C HIS A 45 3.41 -10.74 1.41
N TRP A 46 4.25 -11.02 2.40
CA TRP A 46 5.54 -10.31 2.55
C TRP A 46 6.66 -10.89 1.68
N ASP A 47 6.40 -12.05 1.08
CA ASP A 47 7.34 -12.83 0.30
C ASP A 47 6.73 -13.16 -1.07
N PHE A 48 7.56 -13.07 -2.11
CA PHE A 48 7.14 -13.25 -3.50
C PHE A 48 6.78 -14.70 -3.81
N GLU A 49 7.61 -15.65 -3.36
CA GLU A 49 7.41 -17.09 -3.61
C GLU A 49 6.11 -17.58 -2.96
N THR A 50 5.81 -17.06 -1.78
CA THR A 50 4.54 -17.32 -1.09
C THR A 50 3.34 -16.79 -1.89
N ALA A 51 3.47 -15.62 -2.51
CA ALA A 51 2.41 -15.05 -3.35
C ALA A 51 2.20 -15.85 -4.65
N ILE A 52 3.28 -16.34 -5.27
CA ILE A 52 3.24 -17.21 -6.46
C ILE A 52 2.63 -18.58 -6.13
N THR A 53 2.99 -19.14 -4.98
CA THR A 53 2.41 -20.40 -4.49
C THR A 53 0.90 -20.24 -4.31
N GLU A 54 0.47 -19.13 -3.71
CA GLU A 54 -0.94 -18.84 -3.51
C GLU A 54 -1.68 -18.60 -4.83
N SER A 55 -1.11 -17.82 -5.77
CA SER A 55 -1.73 -17.61 -7.08
C SER A 55 -1.90 -18.93 -7.85
N SER A 56 -0.90 -19.82 -7.77
CA SER A 56 -0.94 -21.15 -8.37
C SER A 56 -2.00 -22.04 -7.72
N ARG A 57 -2.11 -22.01 -6.38
CA ARG A 57 -3.15 -22.73 -5.64
C ARG A 57 -4.54 -22.25 -6.05
N LEU A 58 -4.74 -20.93 -6.16
CA LEU A 58 -6.00 -20.31 -6.55
C LEU A 58 -6.41 -20.62 -7.99
N ALA A 59 -5.44 -20.66 -8.92
CA ALA A 59 -5.68 -21.05 -10.31
C ALA A 59 -6.13 -22.52 -10.42
N LYS A 60 -5.55 -23.42 -9.61
CA LYS A 60 -5.94 -24.85 -9.57
C LYS A 60 -7.37 -25.05 -9.08
N ILE A 61 -7.81 -24.29 -8.08
CA ILE A 61 -9.16 -24.41 -7.52
C ILE A 61 -10.23 -23.63 -8.31
N ASN A 62 -9.84 -22.69 -9.17
CA ASN A 62 -10.74 -21.92 -10.03
C ASN A 62 -10.35 -22.03 -11.51
N PRO A 63 -10.65 -23.15 -12.18
CA PRO A 63 -10.37 -23.30 -13.61
C PRO A 63 -10.98 -22.18 -14.45
N GLY A 64 -10.23 -21.71 -15.45
CA GLY A 64 -10.65 -20.61 -16.33
C GLY A 64 -10.47 -19.21 -15.74
N ARG A 65 -10.04 -19.07 -14.48
CA ARG A 65 -9.69 -17.77 -13.89
C ARG A 65 -8.19 -17.52 -13.96
N GLN A 66 -7.83 -16.27 -14.21
CA GLN A 66 -6.45 -15.80 -14.18
C GLN A 66 -6.18 -15.10 -12.84
N PHE A 67 -4.98 -15.35 -12.30
CA PHE A 67 -4.48 -14.74 -11.09
C PHE A 67 -3.11 -14.11 -11.38
N PHE A 68 -2.91 -12.91 -10.87
CA PHE A 68 -1.72 -12.09 -11.07
C PHE A 68 -1.10 -11.78 -9.71
N VAL A 69 0.23 -11.70 -9.62
CA VAL A 69 0.91 -11.23 -8.42
C VAL A 69 1.29 -9.77 -8.63
N LEU A 70 0.76 -8.89 -7.78
CA LEU A 70 1.05 -7.46 -7.79
C LEU A 70 2.07 -7.16 -6.69
N GLN A 71 3.10 -6.39 -7.01
CA GLN A 71 4.06 -5.88 -6.03
C GLN A 71 3.69 -4.44 -5.66
N ALA A 72 3.37 -4.21 -4.39
CA ALA A 72 3.17 -2.88 -3.84
C ALA A 72 4.52 -2.31 -3.40
N VAL A 73 4.95 -1.24 -4.07
CA VAL A 73 6.25 -0.58 -3.82
C VAL A 73 6.11 0.72 -3.01
N THR A 74 4.90 1.20 -2.78
CA THR A 74 4.62 2.48 -2.10
C THR A 74 3.31 2.40 -1.32
N ILE A 75 3.26 3.01 -0.15
CA ILE A 75 2.05 3.20 0.65
C ILE A 75 1.82 4.69 0.83
N THR A 76 0.58 5.11 0.57
CA THR A 76 0.13 6.49 0.70
C THR A 76 -1.05 6.51 1.66
N GLU A 77 -0.90 7.19 2.79
CA GLU A 77 -1.99 7.37 3.73
C GLU A 77 -2.97 8.42 3.17
N ALA A 78 -4.21 7.99 2.90
CA ALA A 78 -5.26 8.90 2.49
C ALA A 78 -5.71 9.74 3.68
N GLN A 79 -5.70 11.07 3.53
CA GLN A 79 -6.33 11.98 4.49
C GLN A 79 -7.84 11.88 4.30
N ILE A 80 -8.50 11.01 5.07
CA ILE A 80 -9.96 10.87 5.06
C ILE A 80 -10.53 11.83 6.11
N THR A 81 -11.32 12.81 5.68
CA THR A 81 -12.14 13.58 6.62
C THR A 81 -13.26 12.66 7.11
N PRO A 82 -13.37 12.37 8.42
CA PRO A 82 -14.49 11.59 8.92
C PRO A 82 -15.79 12.35 8.64
N VAL A 83 -16.64 11.77 7.79
CA VAL A 83 -17.99 12.30 7.58
C VAL A 83 -18.80 11.99 8.83
N LYS A 84 -19.27 13.02 9.54
CA LYS A 84 -20.28 12.84 10.58
C LYS A 84 -21.53 12.28 9.92
N THR A 85 -21.85 11.02 10.17
CA THR A 85 -23.16 10.47 9.84
C THR A 85 -24.17 11.13 10.77
N GLU A 86 -24.80 12.22 10.33
CA GLU A 86 -26.05 12.65 10.94
C GLU A 86 -27.07 11.54 10.67
N ARG A 87 -27.41 10.77 11.70
CA ARG A 87 -28.55 9.87 11.63
C ARG A 87 -29.77 10.75 11.41
N LEU A 88 -30.33 10.72 10.20
CA LEU A 88 -31.71 11.10 9.98
C LEU A 88 -32.54 10.10 10.78
N ILE A 89 -33.07 10.56 11.90
CA ILE A 89 -34.09 9.85 12.66
C ILE A 89 -35.41 10.31 12.06
N ASP A 90 -36.10 9.40 11.36
CA ASP A 90 -37.49 9.56 10.93
C ASP A 90 -38.45 9.36 12.11
#